data_AF-A0A2P4Y616-F1
#
_entry.id   AF-A0A2P4Y616-F1
#
_cell.length_a   1.000
_cell.length_b   1.000
_cell.length_c   1.000
_cell.angle_alpha   90.00
_cell.angle_beta   90.00
_cell.angle_gamma   90.00
#
_symmetry.space_group_name_H-M   'P 1'
#
loop_
_entity.id
_entity.type
_entity.pdbx_description
1 polymer ?
#
loop_
_entity_poly.entity_id
_entity_poly.type
_entity_poly.pdbx_seq_one_letter_code
_entity_poly.pdbx_strand_id
1 'polypeptide(L)'
;MAPTTHVFRVQLVMEDDTGGQRKLKRSKRHGQLVLDAQSQSAQLVYPRVASFFKRKFDQPLKCVLGRKLLRVYSSNGKRNFTCRLLSEEDAVKCSETLRSFGGH
;
A
#
# COMPACT_ATOMS: atom_id res chain seq x y z
N MET A 1 23.91 4.93 7.42
CA MET A 1 22.47 5.22 7.63
C MET A 1 21.68 4.29 6.73
N ALA A 2 20.75 3.51 7.27
CA ALA A 2 19.86 2.68 6.46
C ALA A 2 18.91 3.59 5.66
N PRO A 3 18.50 3.21 4.43
CA PRO A 3 17.55 3.99 3.66
C PRO A 3 16.23 4.11 4.44
N THR A 4 15.79 5.33 4.70
CA THR A 4 14.51 5.61 5.38
C THR A 4 13.32 5.42 4.45
N THR A 5 13.55 5.44 3.14
CA THR A 5 12.54 5.23 2.11
C THR A 5 12.72 3.89 1.40
N HIS A 6 11.66 3.11 1.35
CA HIS A 6 11.60 1.83 0.64
C HIS A 6 10.56 1.89 -0.49
N VAL A 7 10.92 1.32 -1.65
CA VAL A 7 10.05 1.28 -2.83
C VAL A 7 9.80 -0.16 -3.24
N PHE A 8 8.54 -0.56 -3.33
CA PHE A 8 8.11 -1.91 -3.70
C PHE A 8 7.31 -1.87 -4.99
N ARG A 9 7.53 -2.84 -5.87
CA ARG A 9 6.62 -3.08 -7.01
C ARG A 9 5.36 -3.77 -6.50
N VAL A 10 4.19 -3.27 -6.91
CA VAL A 10 2.90 -3.76 -6.42
C VAL A 10 1.85 -3.84 -7.51
N GLN A 11 0.80 -4.62 -7.28
CA GLN A 11 -0.45 -4.58 -8.03
C GLN A 11 -1.51 -3.82 -7.23
N LEU A 12 -2.18 -2.86 -7.86
CA LEU A 12 -3.36 -2.22 -7.28
C LEU A 12 -4.47 -3.28 -7.10
N VAL A 13 -5.08 -3.30 -5.92
CA VAL A 13 -6.25 -4.13 -5.62
C VAL A 13 -7.43 -3.21 -5.32
N MET A 14 -8.52 -3.41 -6.04
CA MET A 14 -9.76 -2.66 -5.85
C MET A 14 -10.85 -3.60 -5.32
N GLU A 15 -11.65 -3.11 -4.38
CA GLU A 15 -12.90 -3.73 -4.00
C GLU A 15 -13.92 -3.42 -5.11
N ASP A 16 -14.57 -4.47 -5.61
CA ASP A 16 -15.69 -4.40 -6.53
C ASP A 16 -16.95 -4.75 -5.74
N ASP A 17 -17.79 -3.74 -5.51
CA ASP A 17 -19.08 -3.86 -4.80
C ASP A 17 -20.26 -4.07 -5.78
N THR A 18 -19.99 -4.23 -7.08
CA THR A 18 -21.04 -4.40 -8.10
C THR A 18 -21.62 -5.81 -8.03
N GLY A 19 -22.87 -5.95 -7.60
CA GLY A 19 -23.62 -7.23 -7.65
C GLY A 19 -23.74 -8.01 -6.33
N GLY A 20 -23.68 -7.35 -5.17
CA GLY A 20 -24.03 -7.96 -3.87
C GLY A 20 -22.96 -8.87 -3.24
N GLN A 21 -21.88 -9.18 -3.97
CA GLN A 21 -20.70 -9.88 -3.43
C GLN A 21 -19.45 -9.02 -3.59
N ARG A 22 -18.78 -8.72 -2.46
CA ARG A 22 -17.49 -8.02 -2.45
C ARG A 22 -16.41 -8.88 -3.09
N LYS A 23 -15.95 -8.51 -4.27
CA LYS A 23 -14.85 -9.19 -4.96
C LYS A 23 -13.61 -8.30 -5.02
N LEU A 24 -12.43 -8.88 -4.79
CA LEU A 24 -11.17 -8.16 -4.94
C LEU A 24 -10.67 -8.31 -6.39
N LYS A 25 -10.64 -7.21 -7.14
CA LYS A 25 -10.06 -7.16 -8.48
C LYS A 25 -8.63 -6.67 -8.41
N ARG A 26 -7.72 -7.44 -9.01
CA ARG A 26 -6.30 -7.09 -9.14
C ARG A 26 -6.08 -6.47 -10.50
N SER A 27 -5.33 -5.37 -10.54
CA SER A 27 -4.97 -4.78 -11.81
C SER A 27 -3.82 -5.53 -12.48
N LYS A 28 -3.85 -5.60 -13.82
CA LYS A 28 -2.84 -6.31 -14.63
C LYS A 28 -1.48 -5.60 -14.66
N ARG A 29 -1.46 -4.27 -14.54
CA ARG A 29 -0.18 -3.50 -14.54
C ARG A 29 0.41 -3.42 -13.15
N HIS A 30 1.69 -3.13 -13.08
CA HIS A 30 2.40 -2.87 -11.84
C HIS A 30 2.45 -1.37 -11.54
N GLY A 31 2.36 -1.03 -10.27
CA GLY A 31 2.63 0.29 -9.71
C GLY A 31 3.72 0.20 -8.66
N GLN A 32 3.82 1.24 -7.85
CA GLN A 32 4.82 1.39 -6.79
C GLN A 32 4.14 1.72 -5.47
N LEU A 33 4.57 1.04 -4.42
CA LEU A 33 4.34 1.43 -3.03
C LEU A 33 5.63 2.05 -2.53
N VAL A 34 5.55 3.28 -2.04
CA VAL A 34 6.65 4.01 -1.40
C VAL A 34 6.31 4.13 0.08
N LEU A 35 7.18 3.61 0.94
CA LEU A 35 7.10 3.75 2.39
C LEU A 35 8.27 4.59 2.85
N ASP A 36 8.00 5.67 3.56
CA ASP A 36 9.02 6.50 4.19
C ASP A 36 8.87 6.38 5.71
N ALA A 37 9.86 5.75 6.35
CA ALA A 37 9.93 5.53 7.78
C ALA A 37 10.23 6.80 8.58
N GLN A 38 10.88 7.80 7.98
CA GLN A 38 11.20 9.05 8.66
C GLN A 38 9.94 9.91 8.82
N SER A 39 9.16 10.05 7.74
CA SER A 39 7.88 10.76 7.77
C SER A 39 6.69 9.88 8.16
N GLN A 40 6.93 8.59 8.38
CA GLN A 40 5.90 7.56 8.57
C GLN A 40 4.79 7.68 7.51
N SER A 41 5.16 7.82 6.24
CA SER A 41 4.21 8.02 5.15
C SER A 41 4.16 6.84 4.20
N ALA A 42 2.97 6.58 3.66
CA ALA A 42 2.72 5.51 2.70
C ALA A 42 2.06 6.07 1.44
N GLN A 43 2.71 5.86 0.29
CA GLN A 43 2.25 6.35 -1.00
C GLN A 43 2.11 5.23 -2.03
N LEU A 44 0.94 5.13 -2.64
CA LEU A 44 0.67 4.25 -3.76
C LEU A 44 0.63 5.06 -5.06
N VAL A 45 1.46 4.69 -6.02
CA VAL A 45 1.52 5.26 -7.38
C VAL A 45 1.20 4.17 -8.39
N TYR A 46 0.24 4.41 -9.26
CA TYR A 46 -0.21 3.42 -10.23
C TYR A 46 -0.48 4.06 -11.61
N PRO A 47 0.13 3.55 -12.69
CA PRO A 47 -0.08 4.09 -14.03
C PRO A 47 -1.46 3.70 -14.57
N ARG A 48 -2.28 4.69 -14.93
CA ARG A 48 -3.51 4.55 -15.72
C ARG A 48 -3.26 5.10 -17.13
N VAL A 49 -4.09 4.69 -18.10
CA VAL A 49 -4.04 5.30 -19.44
C VAL A 49 -4.34 6.79 -19.26
N ALA A 50 -3.42 7.66 -19.71
CA ALA A 50 -3.46 9.13 -19.60
C ALA A 50 -3.30 9.78 -18.20
N SER A 51 -3.13 9.02 -17.09
CA SER A 51 -2.90 9.62 -15.76
C SER A 51 -2.23 8.66 -14.77
N PHE A 52 -1.77 9.18 -13.63
CA PHE A 52 -1.35 8.34 -12.50
C PHE A 52 -2.40 8.38 -11.40
N PHE A 53 -2.86 7.21 -10.96
CA PHE A 53 -3.51 7.10 -9.66
C PHE A 53 -2.43 7.24 -8.60
N LYS A 54 -2.45 8.34 -7.86
CA LYS A 54 -1.54 8.60 -6.74
C LYS A 54 -2.37 8.77 -5.47
N ARG A 55 -2.02 8.07 -4.41
CA ARG A 55 -2.64 8.22 -3.10
C ARG A 55 -1.55 8.12 -2.03
N LYS A 56 -1.37 9.20 -1.28
CA LYS A 56 -0.42 9.28 -0.16
C LYS A 56 -1.20 9.46 1.13
N PHE A 57 -0.77 8.75 2.18
CA PHE A 57 -1.20 8.97 3.54
C PHE A 57 0.04 9.27 4.38
N ASP A 58 0.13 10.50 4.88
CA ASP A 58 1.06 10.87 5.93
C ASP A 58 0.52 10.35 7.26
N GLN A 59 1.36 9.65 8.03
CA GLN A 59 0.99 9.03 9.31
C GLN A 59 -0.31 8.20 9.22
N PRO A 60 -0.29 7.10 8.44
CA PRO A 60 -1.48 6.26 8.28
C PRO A 60 -1.91 5.66 9.62
N LEU A 61 -3.22 5.64 9.88
CA LEU A 61 -3.80 5.15 11.14
C LEU A 61 -3.46 3.70 11.42
N LYS A 62 -3.53 2.89 10.36
CA LYS A 62 -3.41 1.43 10.45
C LYS A 62 -2.87 0.89 9.14
N CYS A 63 -1.92 -0.02 9.24
CA CYS A 63 -1.42 -0.79 8.12
C CYS A 63 -1.64 -2.28 8.43
N VAL A 64 -2.31 -2.99 7.53
CA VAL A 64 -2.58 -4.43 7.68
C VAL A 64 -1.93 -5.15 6.52
N LEU A 65 -0.95 -6.00 6.83
CA LEU A 65 -0.27 -6.84 5.85
C LEU A 65 -0.58 -8.32 6.15
N GLY A 66 -1.10 -9.04 5.16
CA GLY A 66 -1.38 -10.47 5.27
C GLY A 66 -0.98 -11.21 3.99
N ARG A 67 -0.12 -12.23 4.11
CA ARG A 67 0.56 -12.89 2.98
C ARG A 67 1.33 -11.85 2.16
N LYS A 68 0.72 -11.35 1.08
CA LYS A 68 1.26 -10.29 0.22
C LYS A 68 0.30 -9.11 0.04
N LEU A 69 -0.83 -9.11 0.72
CA LEU A 69 -1.87 -8.11 0.57
C LEU A 69 -1.71 -7.05 1.67
N LEU A 70 -1.38 -5.83 1.27
CA LEU A 70 -1.29 -4.67 2.14
C LEU A 70 -2.56 -3.83 2.01
N ARG A 71 -3.15 -3.46 3.13
CA ARG A 71 -4.20 -2.45 3.23
C ARG A 71 -3.74 -1.33 4.17
N VAL A 72 -3.73 -0.10 3.66
CA VAL A 72 -3.35 1.10 4.42
C VAL A 72 -4.57 1.97 4.63
N TYR A 73 -4.83 2.34 5.87
CA TYR A 73 -5.94 3.20 6.28
C TYR A 73 -5.44 4.61 6.60
N SER A 74 -6.14 5.63 6.10
CA SER A 74 -5.82 7.02 6.41
C SER A 74 -6.18 7.37 7.85
N SER A 75 -5.41 8.28 8.45
CA SER A 75 -5.71 8.93 9.75
C SER A 75 -7.08 9.61 9.79
N ASN A 76 -7.59 10.12 8.67
CA ASN A 76 -8.92 10.73 8.61
C ASN A 76 -10.09 9.74 8.53
N GLY A 77 -9.83 8.42 8.58
CA GLY A 77 -10.81 7.35 8.68
C GLY A 77 -11.68 7.10 7.43
N LYS A 78 -11.70 8.02 6.46
CA LYS A 78 -12.63 7.98 5.32
C LYS A 78 -12.06 7.29 4.07
N ARG A 79 -10.78 6.93 4.07
CA ARG A 79 -10.10 6.37 2.89
C ARG A 79 -9.11 5.28 3.27
N ASN A 80 -9.00 4.29 2.40
CA ASN A 80 -7.94 3.29 2.42
C ASN A 80 -7.45 3.03 0.99
N PHE A 81 -6.33 2.34 0.86
CA PHE A 81 -5.95 1.69 -0.39
C PHE A 81 -5.42 0.29 -0.12
N THR A 82 -5.58 -0.57 -1.11
CA THR A 82 -5.12 -1.96 -1.04
C THR A 82 -4.19 -2.23 -2.21
N CYS A 83 -3.06 -2.87 -1.94
CA CYS A 83 -2.12 -3.31 -2.95
C CYS A 83 -1.54 -4.68 -2.62
N ARG A 84 -1.07 -5.39 -3.64
CA ARG A 84 -0.43 -6.70 -3.49
C ARG A 84 1.05 -6.60 -3.84
N LEU A 85 1.91 -7.05 -2.94
CA LEU A 85 3.35 -7.21 -3.16
C LEU A 85 3.60 -8.40 -4.09
N LEU A 86 4.64 -8.32 -4.91
CA LEU A 86 4.90 -9.31 -5.95
C LEU A 86 5.67 -10.53 -5.43
N SER A 87 6.56 -10.34 -4.46
CA SER A 87 7.34 -11.41 -3.83
C SER A 87 7.03 -11.56 -2.33
N GLU A 88 7.41 -12.70 -1.74
CA GLU A 88 7.38 -12.88 -0.28
C GLU A 88 8.47 -12.04 0.39
N GLU A 89 9.65 -11.91 -0.25
CA GLU A 89 10.73 -11.06 0.25
C GLU A 89 10.30 -9.60 0.40
N ASP A 90 9.57 -9.06 -0.59
CA ASP A 90 8.99 -7.72 -0.51
C ASP A 90 7.98 -7.61 0.63
N ALA A 91 7.22 -8.69 0.90
CA ALA A 91 6.27 -8.73 2.01
C ALA A 91 6.98 -8.68 3.37
N VAL A 92 8.07 -9.43 3.54
CA VAL A 92 8.88 -9.39 4.75
C VAL A 92 9.46 -7.98 4.97
N LYS A 93 10.15 -7.43 3.98
CA LYS A 93 10.76 -6.08 4.07
C LYS A 93 9.71 -5.00 4.30
N CYS A 94 8.58 -5.06 3.61
CA CYS A 94 7.46 -4.14 3.80
C CYS A 94 6.91 -4.23 5.24
N SER A 95 6.76 -5.45 5.79
CA SER A 95 6.35 -5.65 7.18
C SER A 95 7.33 -5.01 8.16
N GLU A 96 8.64 -5.18 7.93
CA GLU A 96 9.70 -4.59 8.77
C GLU A 96 9.64 -3.07 8.73
N THR A 97 9.49 -2.47 7.54
CA THR A 97 9.33 -1.02 7.41
C THR A 97 8.08 -0.54 8.16
N LEU A 98 6.94 -1.21 7.99
CA LEU A 98 5.68 -0.79 8.63
C LEU A 98 5.69 -0.95 10.15
N ARG A 99 6.51 -1.84 10.73
CA ARG A 99 6.69 -1.92 12.20
C ARG A 99 7.24 -0.61 12.77
N SER A 100 8.04 0.14 12.00
CA SER A 100 8.55 1.45 12.42
C SER A 100 7.50 2.57 12.43
N PHE A 101 6.32 2.35 11.84
CA PHE A 101 5.25 3.34 11.81
C PHE A 101 4.44 3.38 13.12
N GLY A 102 4.55 2.34 13.97
CA GLY A 102 3.70 2.13 15.15
C GLY A 102 4.46 1.80 16.43
N GLY A 103 5.72 2.23 16.57
CA GLY A 103 6.48 2.11 17.81
C GLY A 103 6.27 3.32 18.72
N HIS A 104 5.19 3.32 19.49
CA HIS A 104 5.05 4.09 20.74
C HIS A 104 4.28 3.25 21.74
#